data_AF-A0A117KKY1-F1
#
_entry.id   AF-A0A117KKY1-F1
#
_cell.length_a   1.000
_cell.length_b   1.000
_cell.length_c   1.000
_cell.angle_alpha   90.00
_cell.angle_beta   90.00
_cell.angle_gamma   90.00
#
_symmetry.space_group_name_H-M   'P 1'
#
loop_
_entity.id
_entity.type
_entity.pdbx_description
1 polymer ?
#
loop_
_entity_poly.entity_id
_entity_poly.type
_entity_poly.pdbx_seq_one_letter_code
_entity_poly.pdbx_strand_id
1 'polypeptide(L)'
;MRLADRQTILPFLRWLPGISHKTLGNDLLVGLTGAILALPQSLAYALIAGLPAEYGLYAAIVPVIIACLWGSSWHLICGPTAAISIVLFTSVSPMARIGSDEFIALILLLTFLAGLFQWLLGLLRFGALVNFVSQSVVLGFTLGAALVIAIGQMPNLLGVEVASQPTALTSLLQIGQHLPEAHWPSLALAAFTLLLSVAVRKLWPKAPALLIGLVCGSLLAWLLPARFTADIALVAPFEGGLPPLTMLSFDLDDVLRLLPAAVACGMLGLVT
;
A
#
# COMPACT_ATOMS: atom_id res chain seq x y z
N MET A 1 31.20 -15.42 -21.91
CA MET A 1 30.16 -15.25 -20.87
C MET A 1 30.17 -16.50 -19.99
N ARG A 2 30.62 -16.42 -18.74
CA ARG A 2 30.46 -17.54 -17.79
C ARG A 2 28.96 -17.69 -17.55
N LEU A 3 28.41 -18.88 -17.80
CA LEU A 3 27.01 -19.22 -17.50
C LEU A 3 26.73 -18.78 -16.05
N ALA A 4 25.64 -18.03 -15.86
CA ALA A 4 25.27 -17.54 -14.55
C ALA A 4 25.12 -18.73 -13.59
N ASP A 5 25.88 -18.70 -12.49
CA ASP A 5 25.82 -19.72 -11.46
C ASP A 5 24.37 -19.85 -10.95
N ARG A 6 23.90 -21.07 -10.63
CA ARG A 6 22.49 -21.33 -10.27
C ARG A 6 22.01 -20.42 -9.12
N GLN A 7 22.93 -20.08 -8.22
CA GLN A 7 22.71 -19.19 -7.08
C GLN A 7 22.55 -17.70 -7.46
N THR A 8 22.93 -17.31 -8.67
CA THR A 8 22.76 -15.94 -9.18
C THR A 8 21.34 -15.74 -9.74
N ILE A 9 20.76 -16.79 -10.33
CA ILE A 9 19.40 -16.78 -10.88
C ILE A 9 18.38 -17.08 -9.77
N LEU A 10 18.71 -17.98 -8.85
CA LEU A 10 17.85 -18.41 -7.74
C LEU A 10 18.55 -18.10 -6.40
N PRO A 11 18.55 -16.83 -5.95
CA PRO A 11 19.29 -16.42 -4.76
C PRO A 11 18.79 -17.10 -3.49
N PHE A 12 17.54 -17.57 -3.45
CA PHE A 12 17.02 -18.35 -2.33
C PHE A 12 17.75 -19.65 -2.04
N LEU A 13 18.43 -20.24 -3.03
CA LEU A 13 19.26 -21.43 -2.81
C LEU A 13 20.48 -21.13 -1.92
N ARG A 14 20.84 -19.86 -1.71
CA ARG A 14 21.94 -19.47 -0.82
C ARG A 14 21.51 -19.46 0.65
N TRP A 15 20.30 -18.99 0.96
CA TRP A 15 19.84 -18.83 2.33
C TRP A 15 19.06 -20.03 2.84
N LEU A 16 18.36 -20.76 1.96
CA LEU A 16 17.54 -21.92 2.33
C LEU A 16 18.30 -22.99 3.15
N PRO A 17 19.56 -23.34 2.86
CA PRO A 17 20.31 -24.32 3.66
C PRO A 17 20.69 -23.83 5.07
N GLY A 18 20.68 -22.51 5.30
CA GLY A 18 21.04 -21.92 6.60
C GLY A 18 19.89 -21.87 7.61
N ILE A 19 18.68 -22.31 7.22
CA ILE A 19 17.51 -22.29 8.09
C ILE A 19 17.56 -23.46 9.05
N SER A 20 17.49 -23.15 10.35
CA SER A 20 17.32 -24.13 11.42
C SER A 20 15.87 -24.12 11.93
N HIS A 21 15.46 -25.18 12.64
CA HIS A 21 14.15 -25.20 13.31
C HIS A 21 13.94 -24.01 14.26
N LYS A 22 15.01 -23.55 14.92
CA LYS A 22 14.96 -22.41 15.85
C LYS A 22 14.74 -21.08 15.10
N THR A 23 15.42 -20.87 13.98
CA THR A 23 15.23 -19.66 13.16
C THR A 23 13.85 -19.67 12.53
N LEU A 24 13.39 -20.81 12.01
CA LEU A 24 12.05 -20.94 11.42
C LEU A 24 10.93 -20.54 12.41
N GLY A 25 11.01 -20.98 13.67
CA GLY A 25 10.01 -20.61 14.69
C GLY A 25 10.00 -19.11 15.01
N ASN A 26 11.19 -18.51 15.11
CA ASN A 26 11.32 -17.07 15.35
C ASN A 26 10.83 -16.25 14.15
N ASP A 27 11.23 -16.64 12.94
CA ASP A 27 10.86 -15.98 11.69
C ASP A 27 9.36 -16.09 11.43
N LEU A 28 8.75 -17.23 11.78
CA LEU A 28 7.30 -17.42 11.68
C LEU A 28 6.55 -16.48 12.62
N LEU A 29 7.00 -16.33 13.88
CA LEU A 29 6.38 -15.41 14.84
C LEU A 29 6.50 -13.95 14.39
N VAL A 30 7.68 -13.54 13.93
CA VAL A 30 7.92 -12.18 13.44
C VAL A 30 7.14 -11.92 12.15
N GLY A 31 7.16 -12.87 11.21
CA GLY A 31 6.44 -12.80 9.95
C GLY A 31 4.93 -12.74 10.14
N LEU A 32 4.38 -13.55 11.05
CA LEU A 32 2.95 -13.50 11.38
C LEU A 32 2.58 -12.17 12.02
N THR A 33 3.40 -11.66 12.95
CA THR A 33 3.18 -10.35 13.57
C THR A 33 3.24 -9.23 12.54
N GLY A 34 4.20 -9.28 11.60
CA GLY A 34 4.33 -8.33 10.50
C GLY A 34 3.15 -8.39 9.54
N ALA A 35 2.72 -9.59 9.13
CA ALA A 35 1.56 -9.78 8.26
C ALA A 35 0.29 -9.21 8.90
N ILE A 36 0.08 -9.51 10.18
CA ILE A 36 -1.04 -8.99 10.98
C ILE A 36 -1.08 -7.44 10.95
N LEU A 37 0.08 -6.78 11.06
CA LEU A 37 0.17 -5.32 11.02
C LEU A 37 0.01 -4.76 9.59
N ALA A 38 0.49 -5.49 8.59
CA ALA A 38 0.42 -5.09 7.19
C ALA A 38 -0.99 -5.21 6.57
N LEU A 39 -1.82 -6.12 7.08
CA LEU A 39 -3.18 -6.36 6.59
C LEU A 39 -4.04 -5.08 6.51
N PRO A 40 -4.32 -4.34 7.61
CA PRO A 40 -5.15 -3.15 7.54
C PRO A 40 -4.54 -2.03 6.70
N GLN A 41 -3.21 -1.90 6.75
CA GLN A 41 -2.48 -0.91 5.96
C GLN A 41 -2.66 -1.16 4.46
N SER A 42 -2.56 -2.41 4.03
CA SER A 42 -2.67 -2.79 2.62
C SER A 42 -4.07 -2.57 2.07
N LEU A 43 -5.11 -2.88 2.86
CA LEU A 43 -6.51 -2.58 2.52
C LEU A 43 -6.71 -1.08 2.31
N ALA A 44 -6.22 -0.25 3.25
CA ALA A 44 -6.33 1.20 3.15
C ALA A 44 -5.61 1.75 1.90
N TYR A 45 -4.45 1.18 1.54
CA TYR A 45 -3.70 1.61 0.36
C TYR A 45 -4.38 1.25 -0.96
N ALA A 46 -5.14 0.15 -1.01
CA ALA A 46 -5.98 -0.14 -2.17
C ALA A 46 -7.11 0.89 -2.33
N LEU A 47 -7.75 1.28 -1.22
CA LEU A 47 -8.78 2.32 -1.23
C LEU A 47 -8.24 3.68 -1.67
N ILE A 48 -7.01 4.05 -1.26
CA ILE A 48 -6.33 5.25 -1.76
C ILE A 48 -6.09 5.17 -3.28
N ALA A 49 -5.79 3.96 -3.79
CA ALA A 49 -5.60 3.73 -5.22
C ALA A 49 -6.92 3.70 -6.02
N GLY A 50 -8.08 3.83 -5.36
CA GLY A 50 -9.40 3.70 -6.00
C GLY A 50 -9.75 2.26 -6.38
N LEU A 51 -9.07 1.27 -5.81
CA LEU A 51 -9.30 -0.16 -6.05
C LEU A 51 -10.18 -0.78 -4.95
N PRO A 52 -10.86 -1.89 -5.24
CA PRO A 52 -11.44 -2.74 -4.20
C PRO A 52 -10.38 -3.17 -3.19
N ALA A 53 -10.77 -3.29 -1.92
CA ALA A 53 -9.83 -3.49 -0.81
C ALA A 53 -8.99 -4.78 -0.96
N GLU A 54 -9.55 -5.83 -1.57
CA GLU A 54 -8.87 -7.09 -1.86
C GLU A 54 -7.58 -6.94 -2.69
N TYR A 55 -7.49 -5.94 -3.58
CA TYR A 55 -6.25 -5.67 -4.34
C TYR A 55 -5.08 -5.30 -3.44
N GLY A 56 -5.36 -4.72 -2.27
CA GLY A 56 -4.36 -4.46 -1.24
C GLY A 56 -3.77 -5.74 -0.69
N LEU A 57 -4.61 -6.76 -0.47
CA LEU A 57 -4.16 -8.08 -0.03
C LEU A 57 -3.34 -8.77 -1.12
N TYR A 58 -3.80 -8.71 -2.38
CA TYR A 58 -3.04 -9.27 -3.50
C TYR A 58 -1.65 -8.63 -3.62
N ALA A 59 -1.56 -7.30 -3.48
CA ALA A 59 -0.31 -6.55 -3.51
C ALA A 59 0.59 -6.80 -2.27
N ALA A 60 0.02 -7.20 -1.13
CA ALA A 60 0.75 -7.54 0.08
C ALA A 60 1.22 -9.01 0.12
N ILE A 61 0.65 -9.88 -0.72
CA ILE A 61 0.98 -11.31 -0.75
C ILE A 61 1.90 -11.62 -1.93
N VAL A 62 1.45 -11.39 -3.16
CA VAL A 62 2.13 -11.90 -4.37
C VAL A 62 3.49 -11.21 -4.59
N PRO A 63 3.59 -9.87 -4.63
CA PRO A 63 4.88 -9.19 -4.76
C PRO A 63 5.84 -9.51 -3.62
N VAL A 64 5.34 -9.71 -2.40
CA VAL A 64 6.17 -9.99 -1.22
C VAL A 64 6.78 -11.37 -1.30
N ILE A 65 6.02 -12.39 -1.71
CA ILE A 65 6.56 -13.74 -1.96
C ILE A 65 7.68 -13.67 -3.01
N ILE A 66 7.45 -12.96 -4.13
CA ILE A 66 8.45 -12.80 -5.19
C ILE A 66 9.70 -12.07 -4.65
N ALA A 67 9.50 -10.98 -3.90
CA ALA A 67 10.57 -10.19 -3.30
C ALA A 67 11.37 -10.98 -2.26
N CYS A 68 10.75 -11.85 -1.45
CA CYS A 68 11.46 -12.70 -0.49
C CYS A 68 12.33 -13.76 -1.19
N LEU A 69 11.88 -14.26 -2.36
CA LEU A 69 12.62 -15.27 -3.12
C LEU A 69 13.79 -14.68 -3.91
N TRP A 70 13.65 -13.48 -4.46
CA TRP A 70 14.66 -12.81 -5.30
C TRP A 70 15.40 -11.65 -4.64
N GLY A 71 15.00 -11.25 -3.44
CA GLY A 71 15.60 -10.15 -2.69
C GLY A 71 17.02 -10.46 -2.24
N SER A 72 17.85 -9.41 -2.17
CA SER A 72 19.23 -9.50 -1.69
C SER A 72 19.36 -9.38 -0.16
N SER A 73 18.30 -8.96 0.53
CA SER A 73 18.28 -8.70 1.96
C SER A 73 17.32 -9.63 2.69
N TRP A 74 17.78 -10.17 3.82
CA TRP A 74 17.09 -11.18 4.62
C TRP A 74 15.98 -10.58 5.50
N HIS A 75 16.01 -9.26 5.70
CA HIS A 75 15.07 -8.54 6.57
C HIS A 75 14.18 -7.56 5.77
N LEU A 76 14.29 -7.57 4.44
CA LEU A 76 13.50 -6.70 3.59
C LEU A 76 12.04 -7.17 3.61
N ILE A 77 11.14 -6.25 3.93
CA ILE A 77 9.69 -6.44 3.75
C ILE A 77 9.28 -5.47 2.65
N CYS A 78 8.72 -6.04 1.58
CA CYS A 78 8.07 -5.26 0.53
C CYS A 78 6.56 -5.22 0.79
N GLY A 79 5.86 -4.32 0.10
CA GLY A 79 4.41 -4.24 0.17
C GLY A 79 3.90 -3.00 -0.55
N PRO A 80 2.58 -2.83 -0.63
CA PRO A 80 2.01 -1.60 -1.16
C PRO A 80 2.41 -0.41 -0.28
N THR A 81 2.59 0.76 -0.88
CA THR A 81 2.87 2.01 -0.18
C THR A 81 1.87 3.07 -0.60
N ALA A 82 1.50 3.96 0.32
CA ALA A 82 0.54 5.00 0.02
C ALA A 82 1.00 5.93 -1.12
N ALA A 83 2.30 6.24 -1.20
CA ALA A 83 2.84 7.08 -2.25
C ALA A 83 2.57 6.48 -3.65
N ILE A 84 2.84 5.18 -3.83
CA ILE A 84 2.55 4.49 -5.09
C ILE A 84 1.03 4.44 -5.32
N SER A 85 0.22 4.15 -4.31
CA SER A 85 -1.25 4.18 -4.43
C SER A 85 -1.79 5.52 -4.94
N ILE A 86 -1.26 6.63 -4.45
CA ILE A 86 -1.65 7.98 -4.90
C ILE A 86 -1.26 8.19 -6.36
N VAL A 87 -0.04 7.79 -6.76
CA VAL A 87 0.42 7.92 -8.15
C VAL A 87 -0.43 7.06 -9.09
N LEU A 88 -0.76 5.82 -8.69
CA LEU A 88 -1.67 4.96 -9.46
C LEU A 88 -3.03 5.65 -9.66
N PHE A 89 -3.61 6.16 -8.57
CA PHE A 89 -4.90 6.83 -8.62
C PHE A 89 -4.88 8.08 -9.51
N THR A 90 -3.92 8.99 -9.32
CA THR A 90 -3.88 10.26 -10.07
C THR A 90 -3.51 10.06 -11.54
N SER A 91 -2.80 8.98 -11.88
CA SER A 91 -2.45 8.67 -13.27
C SER A 91 -3.61 8.04 -14.03
N VAL A 92 -4.41 7.20 -13.38
CA VAL A 92 -5.47 6.42 -14.07
C VAL A 92 -6.86 7.04 -13.95
N SER A 93 -7.16 7.78 -12.87
CA SER A 93 -8.47 8.43 -12.68
C SER A 93 -8.90 9.39 -13.79
N PRO A 94 -8.00 10.08 -14.53
CA PRO A 94 -8.40 10.88 -15.70
C PRO A 94 -8.72 10.05 -16.95
N MET A 95 -8.31 8.77 -16.98
CA MET A 95 -8.41 7.90 -18.16
C MET A 95 -9.66 7.02 -18.12
N ALA A 96 -10.05 6.55 -16.93
CA ALA A 96 -11.19 5.65 -16.76
C ALA A 96 -11.99 5.97 -15.49
N ARG A 97 -13.27 5.58 -15.49
CA ARG A 97 -14.15 5.76 -14.33
C ARG A 97 -13.67 4.89 -13.17
N ILE A 98 -13.46 5.50 -12.00
CA ILE A 98 -13.03 4.82 -10.77
C ILE A 98 -13.92 3.58 -10.50
N GLY A 99 -13.28 2.45 -10.21
CA GLY A 99 -13.96 1.19 -9.92
C GLY A 99 -14.53 0.44 -11.14
N SER A 100 -14.36 0.93 -12.38
CA SER A 100 -14.68 0.15 -13.58
C SER A 100 -13.63 -0.94 -13.83
N ASP A 101 -14.01 -1.98 -14.58
CA ASP A 101 -13.07 -3.02 -15.02
C ASP A 101 -11.90 -2.44 -15.84
N GLU A 102 -12.19 -1.41 -16.64
CA GLU A 102 -11.18 -0.67 -17.41
C GLU A 102 -10.19 0.06 -16.50
N PHE A 103 -10.65 0.71 -15.43
CA PHE A 103 -9.79 1.38 -14.45
C PHE A 103 -8.85 0.39 -13.77
N ILE A 104 -9.36 -0.77 -13.38
CA ILE A 104 -8.56 -1.85 -12.80
C ILE A 104 -7.54 -2.37 -13.83
N ALA A 105 -7.95 -2.59 -15.08
CA ALA A 105 -7.06 -3.06 -16.14
C ALA A 105 -5.91 -2.09 -16.41
N LEU A 106 -6.18 -0.77 -16.46
CA LEU A 106 -5.16 0.27 -16.61
C LEU A 106 -4.18 0.31 -15.43
N ILE A 107 -4.66 0.13 -14.19
CA ILE A 107 -3.77 0.04 -13.02
C ILE A 107 -2.86 -1.20 -13.10
N LEU A 108 -3.41 -2.34 -13.51
CA LEU A 108 -2.63 -3.58 -13.69
C LEU A 108 -1.58 -3.41 -14.79
N LEU A 109 -1.94 -2.77 -15.91
CA LEU A 109 -1.01 -2.43 -16.99
C LEU A 109 0.09 -1.48 -16.51
N LEU A 110 -0.27 -0.40 -15.81
CA LEU A 110 0.69 0.55 -15.22
C LEU A 110 1.66 -0.15 -14.26
N THR A 111 1.14 -1.04 -13.41
CA THR A 111 1.94 -1.83 -12.47
C THR A 111 2.90 -2.75 -13.20
N PHE A 112 2.44 -3.41 -14.27
CA PHE A 112 3.28 -4.24 -15.14
C PHE A 112 4.39 -3.43 -15.80
N LEU A 113 4.07 -2.27 -16.38
CA LEU A 113 5.04 -1.39 -17.02
C LEU A 113 6.07 -0.84 -16.02
N ALA A 114 5.65 -0.49 -14.81
CA ALA A 114 6.55 -0.05 -13.74
C ALA A 114 7.53 -1.18 -13.34
N GLY A 115 7.03 -2.40 -13.18
CA GLY A 115 7.87 -3.58 -12.90
C GLY A 115 8.83 -3.91 -14.04
N LEU A 116 8.36 -3.82 -15.30
CA LEU A 116 9.20 -3.99 -16.48
C LEU A 116 10.32 -2.94 -16.53
N PHE A 117 10.00 -1.68 -16.24
CA PHE A 117 10.98 -0.62 -16.16
C PHE A 117 12.02 -0.85 -15.05
N GLN A 118 11.59 -1.25 -13.85
CA GLN A 118 12.51 -1.62 -12.75
C GLN A 118 13.40 -2.80 -13.14
N TRP A 119 12.84 -3.81 -13.81
CA TRP A 119 13.59 -4.95 -14.30
C TRP A 119 14.67 -4.53 -15.33
N LEU A 120 14.33 -3.66 -16.28
CA LEU A 120 15.27 -3.09 -17.24
C LEU A 120 16.39 -2.29 -16.55
N LEU A 121 16.05 -1.45 -15.57
CA LEU A 121 17.06 -0.74 -14.77
C LEU A 121 17.98 -1.70 -14.00
N GLY A 122 17.43 -2.80 -13.48
CA GLY A 122 18.18 -3.88 -12.84
C GLY A 122 19.19 -4.53 -13.80
N LEU A 123 18.77 -4.82 -15.04
CA LEU A 123 19.65 -5.36 -16.08
C LEU A 123 20.79 -4.39 -16.44
N LEU A 124 20.48 -3.09 -16.50
CA LEU A 124 21.45 -2.03 -16.74
C LEU A 124 22.33 -1.71 -15.51
N ARG A 125 22.09 -2.38 -14.37
CA ARG A 125 22.78 -2.16 -13.08
C ARG A 125 22.65 -0.73 -12.55
N PHE A 126 21.54 -0.07 -12.86
CA PHE A 126 21.26 1.29 -12.37
C PHE A 126 21.02 1.36 -10.85
N GLY A 127 20.92 0.23 -10.15
CA GLY A 127 20.81 0.20 -8.68
C GLY A 127 21.96 0.92 -7.96
N ALA A 128 23.15 1.01 -8.58
CA ALA A 128 24.27 1.79 -8.01
C ALA A 128 23.97 3.30 -7.93
N LEU A 129 23.13 3.83 -8.82
CA LEU A 129 22.75 5.24 -8.84
C LEU A 129 21.79 5.61 -7.69
N VAL A 130 21.02 4.64 -7.18
CA VAL A 130 20.15 4.85 -6.01
C VAL A 130 20.96 5.22 -4.76
N ASN A 131 22.21 4.74 -4.66
CA ASN A 131 23.12 5.10 -3.56
C ASN A 131 23.54 6.58 -3.56
N PHE A 132 23.28 7.32 -4.64
CA PHE A 132 23.58 8.75 -4.74
C PHE A 132 22.39 9.64 -4.35
N VAL A 133 21.25 9.06 -3.97
CA VAL A 133 20.12 9.83 -3.43
C VAL A 133 20.53 10.38 -2.07
N SER A 134 20.58 11.71 -1.95
CA SER A 134 21.00 12.34 -0.70
C SER A 134 19.99 12.09 0.43
N GLN A 135 20.49 12.02 1.66
CA GLN A 135 19.64 11.86 2.84
C GLN A 135 18.57 12.95 2.94
N SER A 136 18.88 14.19 2.51
CA SER A 136 17.92 15.30 2.48
C SER A 136 16.75 15.03 1.53
N VAL A 137 16.99 14.41 0.39
CA VAL A 137 15.93 14.03 -0.57
C VAL A 137 15.04 12.94 0.02
N VAL A 138 15.63 11.92 0.64
CA VAL A 138 14.86 10.83 1.30
C VAL A 138 14.00 11.39 2.43
N LEU A 139 14.54 12.28 3.27
CA LEU A 139 13.79 12.94 4.33
C LEU A 139 12.66 13.81 3.79
N GLY A 140 12.93 14.64 2.78
CA GLY A 140 11.91 15.48 2.13
C GLY A 140 10.79 14.64 1.52
N PHE A 141 11.13 13.55 0.82
CA PHE A 141 10.17 12.61 0.27
C PHE A 141 9.33 11.95 1.37
N THR A 142 9.96 11.46 2.45
CA THR A 142 9.26 10.78 3.55
C THR A 142 8.29 11.71 4.28
N LEU A 143 8.70 12.95 4.56
CA LEU A 143 7.83 13.96 5.16
C LEU A 143 6.69 14.37 4.23
N GLY A 144 6.98 14.52 2.93
CA GLY A 144 5.96 14.78 1.91
C GLY A 144 4.93 13.64 1.85
N ALA A 145 5.39 12.39 1.73
CA ALA A 145 4.53 11.22 1.72
C ALA A 145 3.67 11.13 3.00
N ALA A 146 4.26 11.38 4.18
CA ALA A 146 3.51 11.42 5.44
C ALA A 146 2.41 12.49 5.43
N LEU A 147 2.67 13.67 4.89
CA LEU A 147 1.67 14.73 4.75
C LEU A 147 0.55 14.34 3.78
N VAL A 148 0.88 13.76 2.61
CA VAL A 148 -0.13 13.33 1.64
C VAL A 148 -0.97 12.19 2.20
N ILE A 149 -0.37 11.24 2.94
CA ILE A 149 -1.10 10.18 3.66
C ILE A 149 -2.08 10.80 4.66
N ALA A 150 -1.62 11.73 5.50
CA ALA A 150 -2.46 12.36 6.51
C ALA A 150 -3.65 13.09 5.87
N ILE A 151 -3.42 13.87 4.81
CA ILE A 151 -4.47 14.57 4.07
C ILE A 151 -5.42 13.58 3.39
N GLY A 152 -4.89 12.52 2.79
CA GLY A 152 -5.69 11.49 2.11
C GLY A 152 -6.61 10.68 3.04
N GLN A 153 -6.30 10.64 4.34
CA GLN A 153 -7.15 9.95 5.34
C GLN A 153 -8.15 10.88 6.04
N MET A 154 -8.05 12.20 5.85
CA MET A 154 -8.99 13.16 6.46
C MET A 154 -10.45 12.94 6.06
N PRO A 155 -10.82 12.64 4.79
CA PRO A 155 -12.20 12.38 4.42
C PRO A 155 -12.80 11.19 5.20
N ASN A 156 -12.04 10.11 5.35
CA ASN A 156 -12.45 8.94 6.13
C ASN A 156 -12.62 9.26 7.63
N LEU A 157 -11.74 10.11 8.19
CA LEU A 157 -11.83 10.54 9.59
C LEU A 157 -13.07 11.41 9.84
N LEU A 158 -13.36 12.33 8.93
CA LEU A 158 -14.50 13.24 9.01
C LEU A 158 -15.81 12.56 8.59
N GLY A 159 -15.76 11.41 7.92
CA GLY A 159 -16.94 10.72 7.39
C GLY A 159 -17.60 11.47 6.23
N VAL A 160 -16.81 12.17 5.42
CA VAL A 160 -17.29 12.92 4.26
C VAL A 160 -16.77 12.31 2.96
N GLU A 161 -17.59 12.34 1.92
CA GLU A 161 -17.19 11.90 0.58
C GLU A 161 -16.52 13.06 -0.16
N VAL A 162 -15.18 13.02 -0.24
CA VAL A 162 -14.41 13.98 -1.01
C VAL A 162 -13.75 13.25 -2.17
N ALA A 163 -14.00 13.72 -3.39
CA ALA A 163 -13.33 13.22 -4.56
C ALA A 163 -11.82 13.44 -4.43
N SER A 164 -11.04 12.39 -4.62
CA SER A 164 -9.59 12.47 -4.61
C SER A 164 -9.08 13.48 -5.63
N GLN A 165 -8.21 14.40 -5.18
CA GLN A 165 -7.69 15.48 -6.01
C GLN A 165 -6.26 15.22 -6.51
N PRO A 166 -5.83 15.87 -7.60
CA PRO A 166 -4.48 15.69 -8.15
C PRO A 166 -3.36 16.17 -7.23
N THR A 167 -3.65 17.16 -6.37
CA THR A 167 -2.65 17.72 -5.46
C THR A 167 -3.14 17.70 -4.01
N ALA A 168 -2.19 17.56 -3.08
CA ALA A 168 -2.49 17.61 -1.64
C ALA A 168 -3.12 18.95 -1.21
N LEU A 169 -2.73 20.06 -1.87
CA LEU A 169 -3.28 21.38 -1.58
C LEU A 169 -4.76 21.47 -1.98
N THR A 170 -5.11 20.99 -3.18
CA THR A 170 -6.50 20.94 -3.64
C THR A 170 -7.35 20.02 -2.77
N SER A 171 -6.80 18.87 -2.33
CA SER A 171 -7.48 17.99 -1.37
C SER A 171 -7.76 18.73 -0.06
N LEU A 172 -6.77 19.44 0.48
CA LEU A 172 -6.92 20.18 1.74
C LEU A 172 -8.00 21.27 1.65
N LEU A 173 -8.04 22.01 0.54
CA LEU A 173 -9.06 23.04 0.31
C LEU A 173 -10.47 22.44 0.24
N GLN A 174 -10.64 21.32 -0.48
CA GLN A 174 -11.92 20.64 -0.55
C GLN A 174 -12.36 20.05 0.78
N ILE A 175 -11.45 19.45 1.54
CA ILE A 175 -11.71 18.98 2.91
C ILE A 175 -12.18 20.14 3.79
N GLY A 176 -11.53 21.31 3.66
CA GLY A 176 -11.92 22.51 4.40
C GLY A 176 -13.33 23.01 4.06
N GLN A 177 -13.80 22.81 2.83
CA GLN A 177 -15.17 23.15 2.42
C GLN A 177 -16.22 22.20 3.01
N HIS A 178 -15.88 20.92 3.18
CA HIS A 178 -16.79 19.89 3.73
C HIS A 178 -16.66 19.73 5.24
N LEU A 179 -15.86 20.55 5.92
CA LEU A 179 -15.70 20.53 7.38
C LEU A 179 -17.04 20.68 8.15
N PRO A 180 -18.00 21.52 7.70
CA PRO A 180 -19.32 21.63 8.33
C PRO A 180 -20.18 20.37 8.20
N GLU A 181 -19.88 19.49 7.23
CA GLU A 181 -20.58 18.24 6.97
C GLU A 181 -19.99 17.05 7.74
N ALA A 182 -19.03 17.31 8.63
CA ALA A 182 -18.34 16.27 9.38
C ALA A 182 -19.32 15.40 10.20
N HIS A 183 -19.22 14.10 10.01
CA HIS A 183 -20.03 13.11 10.67
C HIS A 183 -19.46 12.79 12.06
N TRP A 184 -20.09 13.33 13.11
CA TRP A 184 -19.64 13.19 14.50
C TRP A 184 -19.40 11.74 14.96
N PRO A 185 -20.24 10.75 14.62
CA PRO A 185 -19.96 9.36 14.95
C PRO A 185 -18.67 8.83 14.31
N SER A 186 -18.41 9.15 13.04
CA SER A 186 -17.17 8.76 12.36
C SER A 186 -15.95 9.35 13.07
N LEU A 187 -16.02 10.64 13.42
CA LEU A 187 -14.95 11.33 14.12
C LEU A 187 -14.71 10.76 15.52
N ALA A 188 -15.77 10.43 16.27
CA ALA A 188 -15.67 9.80 17.58
C ALA A 188 -15.02 8.41 17.51
N LEU A 189 -15.42 7.60 16.52
CA LEU A 189 -14.86 6.27 16.28
C LEU A 189 -13.38 6.35 15.87
N ALA A 190 -13.04 7.28 14.97
CA ALA A 190 -11.67 7.51 14.53
C ALA A 190 -10.79 8.00 15.69
N ALA A 191 -11.27 8.96 16.48
CA ALA A 191 -10.55 9.47 17.65
C ALA A 191 -10.35 8.38 18.71
N PHE A 192 -11.38 7.57 19.00
CA PHE A 192 -11.26 6.43 19.91
C PHE A 192 -10.18 5.45 19.43
N THR A 193 -10.24 5.05 18.15
CA THR A 193 -9.30 4.10 17.54
C THR A 193 -7.87 4.63 17.57
N LEU A 194 -7.67 5.91 17.25
CA LEU A 194 -6.36 6.57 17.26
C LEU A 194 -5.80 6.69 18.68
N LEU A 195 -6.60 7.20 19.63
CA LEU A 195 -6.17 7.38 21.01
C LEU A 195 -5.85 6.05 21.68
N LEU A 196 -6.67 5.02 21.43
CA LEU A 196 -6.39 3.67 21.90
C LEU A 196 -5.08 3.12 21.31
N SER A 197 -4.89 3.26 20.00
CA SER A 197 -3.66 2.80 19.34
C SER A 197 -2.42 3.52 19.90
N VAL A 198 -2.50 4.83 20.14
CA VAL A 198 -1.41 5.61 20.76
C VAL A 198 -1.18 5.20 22.20
N ALA A 199 -2.25 5.01 22.99
CA ALA A 199 -2.16 4.57 24.38
C ALA A 199 -1.53 3.18 24.50
N VAL A 200 -1.97 2.22 23.68
CA VAL A 200 -1.39 0.86 23.63
C VAL A 200 0.08 0.93 23.24
N ARG A 201 0.44 1.71 22.22
CA ARG A 201 1.84 1.85 21.80
C ARG A 201 2.73 2.46 22.89
N LYS A 202 2.16 3.36 23.72
CA LYS A 202 2.89 4.00 24.84
C LYS A 202 2.99 3.10 26.07
N LEU A 203 1.93 2.39 26.43
CA LEU A 203 1.85 1.55 27.63
C LEU A 203 2.46 0.16 27.40
N TRP A 204 2.25 -0.41 26.21
CA TRP A 204 2.70 -1.74 25.80
C TRP A 204 3.40 -1.68 24.43
N PRO A 205 4.66 -1.22 24.35
CA PRO A 205 5.36 -1.00 23.08
C PRO A 205 5.58 -2.28 22.25
N LYS A 206 5.47 -3.47 22.86
CA LYS A 206 5.56 -4.76 22.18
C LYS A 206 4.22 -5.24 21.60
N ALA A 207 3.11 -4.63 21.98
CA ALA A 207 1.79 -5.04 21.53
C ALA A 207 1.51 -4.48 20.12
N PRO A 208 0.74 -5.21 19.28
CA PRO A 208 0.36 -4.77 17.94
C PRO A 208 -0.72 -3.68 18.03
N ALA A 209 -0.30 -2.46 18.39
CA ALA A 209 -1.18 -1.35 18.73
C ALA A 209 -2.23 -1.04 17.66
N LEU A 210 -1.85 -1.10 16.38
CA LEU A 210 -2.75 -0.86 15.25
C LEU A 210 -3.85 -1.93 15.14
N LEU A 211 -3.50 -3.21 15.35
CA LEU A 211 -4.50 -4.29 15.33
C LEU A 211 -5.45 -4.18 16.52
N ILE A 212 -4.92 -3.88 17.71
CA ILE A 212 -5.76 -3.71 18.90
C ILE A 212 -6.73 -2.54 18.69
N GLY A 213 -6.25 -1.42 18.14
CA GLY A 213 -7.09 -0.30 17.74
C GLY A 213 -8.19 -0.73 16.76
N LEU A 214 -7.84 -1.43 15.69
CA LEU A 214 -8.77 -1.91 14.68
C LEU A 214 -9.84 -2.85 15.27
N VAL A 215 -9.44 -3.85 16.06
CA VAL A 215 -10.35 -4.82 16.67
C VAL A 215 -11.29 -4.13 17.65
N CYS A 216 -10.77 -3.29 18.54
CA CYS A 216 -11.58 -2.57 19.52
C CYS A 216 -12.52 -1.55 18.84
N GLY A 217 -12.06 -0.83 17.81
CA GLY A 217 -12.89 0.07 17.03
C GLY A 217 -14.02 -0.67 16.30
N SER A 218 -13.69 -1.80 15.66
CA SER A 218 -14.67 -2.65 14.97
C SER A 218 -15.70 -3.23 15.95
N LEU A 219 -15.25 -3.66 17.12
CA LEU A 219 -16.11 -4.19 18.18
C LEU A 219 -17.01 -3.10 18.79
N LEU A 220 -16.49 -1.88 18.96
CA LEU A 220 -17.29 -0.73 19.40
C LEU A 220 -18.40 -0.41 18.39
N ALA A 221 -18.06 -0.36 17.09
CA ALA A 221 -19.04 -0.13 16.03
C ALA A 221 -20.10 -1.24 16.00
N TRP A 222 -19.68 -2.50 16.15
CA TRP A 222 -20.57 -3.66 16.17
C TRP A 222 -21.51 -3.70 17.39
N LEU A 223 -21.04 -3.30 18.59
CA LEU A 223 -21.85 -3.28 19.82
C LEU A 223 -22.87 -2.13 19.86
N LEU A 224 -22.60 -1.04 19.13
CA LEU A 224 -23.44 0.16 19.11
C LEU A 224 -23.93 0.47 17.68
N PRO A 225 -24.66 -0.47 17.04
CA PRO A 225 -25.01 -0.36 15.62
C PRO A 225 -25.88 0.87 15.34
N ALA A 226 -26.81 1.18 16.25
CA ALA A 226 -27.67 2.36 16.17
C ALA A 226 -26.93 3.71 16.22
N ARG A 227 -25.64 3.72 16.60
CA ARG A 227 -24.81 4.93 16.64
C ARG A 227 -23.71 4.96 15.59
N PHE A 228 -23.29 3.81 15.07
CA PHE A 228 -22.12 3.71 14.20
C PHE A 228 -22.36 2.93 12.91
N THR A 229 -23.11 1.83 12.90
CA THR A 229 -23.24 1.00 11.68
C THR A 229 -24.31 1.50 10.71
N ALA A 230 -25.26 2.32 11.16
CA ALA A 230 -26.32 2.85 10.30
C ALA A 230 -25.79 3.91 9.32
N ASP A 231 -24.81 4.72 9.74
CA ASP A 231 -24.41 5.94 9.03
C ASP A 231 -22.91 6.00 8.67
N ILE A 232 -22.09 5.01 9.05
CA ILE A 232 -20.66 4.97 8.71
C ILE A 232 -20.43 4.00 7.56
N ALA A 233 -19.71 4.45 6.53
CA ALA A 233 -19.26 3.60 5.44
C ALA A 233 -18.38 2.45 5.98
N LEU A 234 -18.88 1.22 5.85
CA LEU A 234 -18.15 0.02 6.20
C LEU A 234 -17.35 -0.48 4.99
N VAL A 235 -16.23 -1.14 5.26
CA VAL A 235 -15.51 -1.88 4.21
C VAL A 235 -16.43 -2.98 3.72
N ALA A 236 -16.73 -2.98 2.42
CA ALA A 236 -17.60 -3.97 1.81
C ALA A 236 -17.05 -5.39 2.04
N PRO A 237 -17.93 -6.38 2.33
CA PRO A 237 -17.51 -7.76 2.35
C PRO A 237 -16.99 -8.15 0.96
N PHE A 238 -15.84 -8.81 0.93
CA PHE A 238 -15.27 -9.38 -0.30
C PHE A 238 -15.10 -10.88 -0.11
N GLU A 239 -15.32 -11.63 -1.19
CA GLU A 239 -15.05 -13.06 -1.20
C GLU A 239 -13.54 -13.27 -1.34
N GLY A 240 -12.92 -13.90 -0.34
CA GLY A 240 -11.51 -14.25 -0.40
C GLY A 240 -11.27 -15.22 -1.55
N GLY A 241 -10.55 -14.77 -2.58
CA GLY A 241 -10.18 -15.57 -3.74
C GLY A 241 -8.68 -15.50 -4.01
N LEU A 242 -8.20 -16.39 -4.86
CA LEU A 242 -6.91 -16.18 -5.52
C LEU A 242 -7.05 -14.98 -6.47
N PRO A 243 -6.01 -14.15 -6.63
CA PRO A 243 -6.05 -13.04 -7.57
C PRO A 243 -6.40 -13.57 -8.96
N PRO A 244 -7.48 -13.05 -9.60
CA PRO A 244 -7.88 -13.52 -10.91
C PRO A 244 -6.76 -13.25 -11.92
N LEU A 245 -6.53 -14.20 -12.82
CA LEU A 245 -5.62 -14.00 -13.93
C LEU A 245 -6.30 -13.11 -14.97
N THR A 246 -6.12 -11.81 -14.85
CA THR A 246 -6.61 -10.82 -15.82
C THR A 246 -5.62 -10.71 -16.97
N MET A 247 -6.12 -10.86 -18.20
CA MET A 247 -5.33 -10.61 -19.40
C MET A 247 -5.07 -9.11 -19.52
N LEU A 248 -3.79 -8.73 -19.65
CA LEU A 248 -3.40 -7.34 -19.88
C LEU A 248 -3.70 -6.96 -21.33
N SER A 249 -4.45 -5.88 -21.54
CA SER A 249 -4.61 -5.26 -22.85
C SER A 249 -3.43 -4.33 -23.12
N PHE A 250 -2.69 -4.60 -24.19
CA PHE A 250 -1.57 -3.76 -24.63
C PHE A 250 -2.02 -2.85 -25.77
N ASP A 251 -2.89 -1.90 -25.47
CA ASP A 251 -3.18 -0.81 -26.40
C ASP A 251 -2.00 0.18 -26.41
N LEU A 252 -1.56 0.58 -27.60
CA LEU A 252 -0.42 1.46 -27.76
C LEU A 252 -0.68 2.84 -27.14
N ASP A 253 -1.90 3.36 -27.26
CA ASP A 253 -2.25 4.68 -26.74
C ASP A 253 -2.23 4.68 -25.20
N ASP A 254 -2.75 3.61 -24.58
CA ASP A 254 -2.71 3.45 -23.12
C ASP A 254 -1.28 3.27 -22.62
N VAL A 255 -0.48 2.45 -23.28
CA VAL A 255 0.94 2.24 -22.92
C VAL A 255 1.71 3.57 -22.97
N LEU A 256 1.53 4.37 -24.02
CA LEU A 256 2.22 5.65 -24.17
C LEU A 256 1.77 6.68 -23.12
N ARG A 257 0.49 6.69 -22.76
CA ARG A 257 -0.06 7.57 -21.71
C ARG A 257 0.41 7.18 -20.32
N LEU A 258 0.53 5.88 -20.04
CA LEU A 258 0.94 5.36 -18.73
C LEU A 258 2.46 5.37 -18.53
N LEU A 259 3.25 5.48 -19.59
CA LEU A 259 4.71 5.38 -19.55
C LEU A 259 5.38 6.35 -18.55
N PRO A 260 5.01 7.65 -18.48
CA PRO A 260 5.58 8.58 -17.51
C PRO A 260 5.29 8.16 -16.07
N ALA A 261 4.05 7.72 -15.80
CA ALA A 261 3.65 7.23 -14.49
C ALA A 261 4.36 5.92 -14.14
N ALA A 262 4.57 5.02 -15.12
CA ALA A 262 5.30 3.76 -14.94
C ALA A 262 6.76 4.02 -14.53
N VAL A 263 7.42 4.99 -15.17
CA VAL A 263 8.77 5.43 -14.80
C VAL A 263 8.77 6.03 -13.39
N ALA A 264 7.81 6.90 -13.08
CA ALA A 264 7.70 7.50 -11.74
C ALA A 264 7.50 6.45 -10.64
N CYS A 265 6.54 5.53 -10.81
CA CYS A 265 6.30 4.41 -9.90
C CYS A 265 7.53 3.51 -9.79
N GLY A 266 8.16 3.20 -10.92
CA GLY A 266 9.35 2.36 -10.95
C GLY A 266 10.53 2.98 -10.20
N MET A 267 10.76 4.29 -10.35
CA MET A 267 11.78 5.03 -9.60
C MET A 267 11.43 5.14 -8.12
N LEU A 268 10.17 5.42 -7.77
CA LEU A 268 9.72 5.49 -6.38
C LEU A 268 9.96 4.14 -5.68
N GLY A 269 9.56 3.03 -6.29
CA GLY A 269 9.77 1.69 -5.72
C GLY A 269 11.24 1.24 -5.63
N LEU A 270 12.18 1.97 -6.23
CA LEU A 270 13.63 1.72 -6.00
C LEU A 270 14.17 2.47 -4.78
N VAL A 271 13.51 3.56 -4.37
CA VAL A 271 13.94 4.43 -3.28
C VAL A 271 13.22 4.12 -1.97
N THR A 272 11.99 3.61 -2.05
CA THR A 272 11.12 3.25 -0.91
C THR A 272 11.14 1.78 -0.62
#